data_AF-A0A955KSD2-F1
#
_entry.id   AF-A0A955KSD2-F1
#
_cell.length_a   1.000
_cell.length_b   1.000
_cell.length_c   1.000
_cell.angle_alpha   90.00
_cell.angle_beta   90.00
_cell.angle_gamma   90.00
#
_symmetry.space_group_name_H-M   'P 1'
#
loop_
_entity.id
_entity.type
_entity.pdbx_description
1 polymer ?
#
loop_
_entity_poly.entity_id
_entity_poly.type
_entity_poly.pdbx_seq_one_letter_code
_entity_poly.pdbx_strand_id
1 'polypeptide(L)'
;MNKSNAQQRARLRERLQVLYWIKVGLFHSLQEIADHLGRSKSIIFKWLQTYRLQGLAGLLKWNFHQCGRRSSLSGDVRAELEQRLQDPHGGFASYGDVKNWLFETYELDLPYSTVHRIVRYELKAKLKIPRPLPIQRDEAAVVEFKKNCPK
;
A
#
# COMPACT_ATOMS: atom_id res chain seq x y z
N MET A 1 -12.05 18.43 8.19
CA MET A 1 -13.31 18.36 7.41
C MET A 1 -13.04 17.60 6.11
N ASN A 2 -13.51 16.34 6.00
CA ASN A 2 -13.11 15.38 4.96
C ASN A 2 -13.77 15.68 3.60
N LYS A 3 -13.14 16.52 2.77
CA LYS A 3 -13.61 16.87 1.41
C LYS A 3 -13.77 15.64 0.48
N SER A 4 -13.07 14.53 0.75
CA SER A 4 -13.10 13.30 -0.06
C SER A 4 -14.47 12.60 -0.10
N ASN A 5 -15.21 12.55 1.02
CA ASN A 5 -16.47 11.78 1.09
C ASN A 5 -17.63 12.45 0.33
N ALA A 6 -17.69 13.78 0.33
CA ALA A 6 -18.76 14.52 -0.33
C ALA A 6 -18.67 14.36 -1.86
N GLN A 7 -17.47 14.48 -2.42
CA GLN A 7 -17.23 14.31 -3.84
C GLN A 7 -17.52 12.87 -4.31
N GLN A 8 -17.20 11.87 -3.47
CA GLN A 8 -17.54 10.47 -3.73
C GLN A 8 -19.05 10.26 -3.82
N ARG A 9 -19.81 10.74 -2.82
CA ARG A 9 -21.28 10.65 -2.80
C ARG A 9 -21.92 11.33 -4.00
N ALA A 10 -21.43 12.49 -4.40
CA ALA A 10 -21.92 13.20 -5.59
C ALA A 10 -21.79 12.35 -6.86
N ARG A 11 -20.63 11.73 -7.11
CA ARG A 11 -20.42 10.87 -8.29
C ARG A 11 -21.24 9.58 -8.25
N LEU A 12 -21.45 9.00 -7.08
CA LEU A 12 -22.33 7.83 -6.93
C LEU A 12 -23.79 8.20 -7.23
N ARG A 13 -24.22 9.40 -6.81
CA ARG A 13 -25.54 9.93 -7.12
C ARG A 13 -25.74 10.13 -8.63
N GLU A 14 -24.75 10.67 -9.34
CA GLU A 14 -24.79 10.80 -10.81
C GLU A 14 -25.06 9.44 -11.49
N ARG A 15 -24.39 8.37 -11.05
CA ARG A 15 -24.58 7.01 -11.59
C ARG A 15 -26.00 6.50 -11.38
N LEU A 16 -26.58 6.73 -10.20
CA LEU A 16 -27.95 6.33 -9.89
C LEU A 16 -28.98 7.15 -10.68
N GLN A 17 -28.74 8.44 -10.87
CA GLN A 17 -29.60 9.30 -11.68
C GLN A 17 -29.69 8.82 -13.13
N VAL A 18 -28.57 8.41 -13.72
CA VAL A 18 -28.56 7.83 -15.07
C VAL A 18 -29.46 6.60 -15.15
N LEU A 19 -29.35 5.66 -14.20
CA LEU A 19 -30.22 4.48 -14.17
C LEU A 19 -31.69 4.85 -13.99
N TYR A 20 -31.97 5.82 -13.13
CA TYR A 20 -33.33 6.30 -12.89
C TYR A 20 -33.94 6.92 -14.15
N TRP A 21 -33.23 7.81 -14.84
CA TRP A 21 -33.73 8.43 -16.07
C TRP A 21 -33.99 7.43 -17.18
N ILE A 22 -33.13 6.41 -17.32
CA ILE A 22 -33.36 5.32 -18.27
C ILE A 22 -34.60 4.52 -17.88
N LYS A 23 -34.80 4.24 -16.59
CA LYS A 23 -35.98 3.51 -16.10
C LYS A 23 -37.29 4.28 -16.33
N VAL A 24 -37.26 5.61 -16.18
CA VAL A 24 -38.41 6.49 -16.40
C VAL A 24 -38.62 6.77 -17.90
N GLY A 25 -37.63 6.51 -18.75
CA GLY A 25 -37.68 6.82 -20.18
C GLY A 25 -37.59 8.31 -20.49
N LEU A 26 -36.93 9.09 -19.63
CA LEU A 26 -36.88 10.55 -19.71
C LEU A 26 -36.00 11.08 -20.86
N PHE A 27 -35.08 10.26 -21.36
CA PHE A 27 -34.21 10.57 -22.48
C PHE A 27 -34.24 9.42 -23.50
N HIS A 28 -34.11 9.76 -24.78
CA HIS A 28 -34.19 8.79 -25.87
C HIS A 28 -32.79 8.39 -26.38
N SER A 29 -31.75 9.15 -26.03
CA SER A 29 -30.37 8.90 -26.43
C SER A 29 -29.38 8.94 -25.27
N LEU A 30 -28.34 8.11 -25.35
CA LEU A 30 -27.20 8.20 -24.42
C LEU A 30 -26.44 9.53 -24.55
N GLN A 31 -26.50 10.17 -25.72
CA GLN A 31 -25.87 11.47 -25.93
C GLN A 31 -26.61 12.56 -25.14
N GLU A 32 -27.94 12.57 -25.16
CA GLU A 32 -28.75 13.52 -24.39
C GLU A 32 -28.49 13.40 -22.88
N ILE A 33 -28.39 12.16 -22.37
CA ILE A 33 -28.05 11.91 -20.97
C ILE A 33 -26.64 12.46 -20.66
N ALA A 34 -25.70 12.29 -21.59
CA ALA A 34 -24.33 12.77 -21.45
C ALA A 34 -24.26 14.29 -21.39
N ASP A 35 -24.95 14.96 -22.30
CA ASP A 35 -25.01 16.41 -22.38
C ASP A 35 -25.71 17.01 -21.15
N HIS A 36 -26.83 16.40 -20.70
CA HIS A 36 -27.54 16.82 -19.51
C HIS A 36 -26.73 16.64 -18.21
N LEU A 37 -25.93 15.57 -18.11
CA LEU A 37 -25.08 15.30 -16.95
C LEU A 37 -23.73 16.06 -16.99
N GLY A 38 -23.35 16.61 -18.15
CA GLY A 38 -22.03 17.21 -18.37
C GLY A 38 -20.89 16.19 -18.34
N ARG A 39 -21.13 14.96 -18.81
CA ARG A 39 -20.15 13.87 -18.88
C ARG A 39 -20.01 13.37 -20.31
N SER A 40 -18.92 12.68 -20.65
CA SER A 40 -18.82 12.07 -21.96
C SER A 40 -19.71 10.83 -22.09
N LYS A 41 -20.26 10.62 -23.29
CA LYS A 41 -21.04 9.42 -23.64
C LYS A 41 -20.33 8.12 -23.27
N SER A 42 -19.01 8.05 -23.46
CA SER A 42 -18.19 6.88 -23.13
C SER A 42 -18.18 6.56 -21.64
N ILE A 43 -18.26 7.56 -20.75
CA ILE A 43 -18.33 7.34 -19.29
C ILE A 43 -19.67 6.70 -18.92
N ILE A 44 -20.77 7.23 -19.43
CA ILE A 44 -22.11 6.68 -19.21
C ILE A 44 -22.19 5.25 -19.75
N PHE A 45 -21.67 5.02 -20.96
CA PHE A 45 -21.59 3.67 -21.51
C PHE A 45 -20.83 2.71 -20.59
N LYS A 46 -19.65 3.11 -20.07
CA LYS A 46 -18.89 2.30 -19.10
C LYS A 46 -19.71 2.00 -17.84
N TRP A 47 -20.43 2.98 -17.30
CA TRP A 47 -21.29 2.78 -16.13
C TRP A 47 -22.40 1.77 -16.41
N LEU A 48 -23.08 1.88 -17.55
CA LEU A 48 -24.12 0.94 -17.94
C LEU A 48 -23.57 -0.47 -18.18
N GLN A 49 -22.37 -0.60 -18.76
CA GLN A 49 -21.68 -1.89 -18.89
C GLN A 49 -21.34 -2.48 -17.52
N THR A 50 -20.78 -1.68 -16.60
CA THR A 50 -20.51 -2.14 -15.22
C THR A 50 -21.78 -2.60 -14.53
N TYR A 51 -22.89 -1.86 -14.68
CA TYR A 51 -24.17 -2.24 -14.12
C TYR A 51 -24.71 -3.55 -14.71
N ARG A 52 -24.59 -3.75 -16.03
CA ARG A 52 -25.02 -5.01 -16.69
C ARG A 52 -24.21 -6.22 -16.22
N LEU A 53 -22.91 -6.04 -15.98
CA LEU A 53 -22.01 -7.14 -15.60
C LEU A 53 -22.01 -7.45 -14.09
N GLN A 54 -22.08 -6.42 -13.25
CA GLN A 54 -21.84 -6.52 -11.80
C GLN A 54 -23.04 -6.04 -10.96
N GLY A 55 -24.14 -5.65 -11.61
CA GLY A 55 -25.33 -5.13 -10.96
C GLY A 55 -25.12 -3.78 -10.28
N LEU A 56 -26.05 -3.44 -9.39
CA LEU A 56 -26.02 -2.21 -8.62
C LEU A 56 -24.80 -2.13 -7.69
N ALA A 57 -24.40 -3.26 -7.10
CA ALA A 57 -23.27 -3.35 -6.20
C ALA A 57 -21.95 -2.94 -6.91
N GLY A 58 -21.73 -3.42 -8.14
CA GLY A 58 -20.57 -3.03 -8.93
C GLY A 58 -20.60 -1.56 -9.38
N LEU A 59 -21.78 -1.04 -9.75
CA LEU A 59 -21.93 0.36 -10.14
C LEU A 59 -21.66 1.32 -8.97
N LEU A 60 -22.06 0.95 -7.75
CA LEU A 60 -21.83 1.76 -6.55
C LEU A 60 -20.46 1.53 -5.92
N LYS A 61 -19.69 0.56 -6.41
CA LYS A 61 -18.33 0.33 -5.95
C LYS A 61 -17.44 1.49 -6.37
N TRP A 62 -16.82 2.13 -5.38
CA TRP A 62 -15.84 3.18 -5.62
C TRP A 62 -14.51 2.57 -6.06
N ASN A 63 -14.34 2.39 -7.37
CA ASN A 63 -13.13 1.80 -7.97
C ASN A 63 -12.16 2.87 -8.49
N PHE A 64 -11.90 3.94 -7.72
CA PHE A 64 -10.71 4.74 -8.03
C PHE A 64 -9.52 3.93 -7.55
N HIS A 65 -8.92 3.17 -8.46
CA HIS A 65 -7.61 2.60 -8.24
C HIS A 65 -6.72 3.75 -7.75
N GLN A 66 -6.02 3.55 -6.64
CA GLN A 66 -4.95 4.43 -6.23
C GLN A 66 -4.00 4.48 -7.43
N CYS A 67 -4.07 5.55 -8.21
CA CYS A 67 -3.26 5.76 -9.38
C CYS A 67 -1.85 6.11 -8.89
N GLY A 68 -1.19 5.10 -8.34
CA GLY A 68 0.17 5.13 -7.86
C GLY A 68 0.92 4.00 -8.53
N ARG A 69 2.21 4.22 -8.76
CA ARG A 69 3.12 3.17 -9.22
C ARG A 69 2.99 1.98 -8.27
N ARG A 70 2.66 0.81 -8.83
CA ARG A 70 2.64 -0.45 -8.07
C ARG A 70 4.01 -0.63 -7.41
N SER A 71 4.01 -1.06 -6.15
CA SER A 71 5.25 -1.39 -5.45
C SER A 71 6.05 -2.38 -6.30
N SER A 72 7.37 -2.17 -6.41
CA SER A 72 8.27 -3.10 -7.10
C SER A 72 8.40 -4.44 -6.35
N LEU A 73 7.96 -4.49 -5.10
CA LEU A 73 7.97 -5.70 -4.28
C LEU A 73 6.68 -6.50 -4.53
N SER A 74 6.81 -7.72 -5.04
CA SER A 74 5.68 -8.65 -5.15
C SER A 74 5.12 -8.96 -3.76
N GLY A 75 3.83 -9.27 -3.67
CA GLY A 75 3.15 -9.58 -2.41
C GLY A 75 3.78 -10.76 -1.66
N ASP A 76 4.28 -11.75 -2.40
CA ASP A 76 4.88 -12.97 -1.83
C ASP A 76 6.24 -12.67 -1.16
N VAL A 77 7.11 -11.93 -1.86
CA VAL A 77 8.41 -11.46 -1.34
C VAL A 77 8.23 -10.64 -0.06
N ARG A 78 7.16 -9.84 -0.02
CA ARG A 78 6.83 -9.04 1.14
C ARG A 78 6.45 -9.89 2.36
N ALA A 79 5.65 -10.94 2.16
CA ALA A 79 5.23 -11.84 3.22
C ALA A 79 6.43 -12.61 3.80
N GLU A 80 7.34 -13.08 2.93
CA GLU A 80 8.56 -13.78 3.36
C GLU A 80 9.52 -12.84 4.12
N LEU A 81 9.67 -11.59 3.65
CA LEU A 81 10.43 -10.57 4.36
C LEU A 81 9.84 -10.29 5.75
N GLU A 82 8.51 -10.24 5.87
CA GLU A 82 7.83 -10.02 7.15
C GLU A 82 8.07 -11.18 8.13
N GLN A 83 7.93 -12.43 7.67
CA GLN A 83 8.22 -13.62 8.48
C GLN A 83 9.67 -13.62 8.99
N ARG A 84 10.62 -13.32 8.12
CA ARG A 84 12.05 -13.31 8.46
C ARG A 84 12.42 -12.16 9.39
N LEU A 85 11.72 -11.03 9.32
CA LEU A 85 11.90 -9.91 10.26
C LEU A 85 11.31 -10.19 11.65
N GLN A 86 10.35 -11.12 11.76
CA GLN A 86 9.75 -11.53 13.03
C GLN A 86 10.58 -12.61 13.75
N ASP A 87 11.47 -13.32 13.04
CA ASP A 87 12.35 -14.33 13.64
C ASP A 87 13.36 -13.67 14.62
N PRO A 88 13.34 -14.01 15.92
CA PRO A 88 14.23 -13.44 16.92
C PRO A 88 15.69 -13.90 16.81
N HIS A 89 15.97 -15.00 16.11
CA HIS A 89 17.31 -15.60 16.02
C HIS A 89 17.97 -15.43 14.64
N GLY A 90 17.17 -15.27 13.59
CA GLY A 90 17.63 -15.10 12.19
C GLY A 90 17.42 -13.69 11.60
N GLY A 91 17.12 -12.69 12.43
CA GLY A 91 16.78 -11.35 11.98
C GLY A 91 17.95 -10.59 11.33
N PHE A 92 17.63 -9.66 10.43
CA PHE A 92 18.62 -8.80 9.78
C PHE A 92 19.28 -7.83 10.77
N ALA A 93 20.60 -7.63 10.65
CA ALA A 93 21.35 -6.69 11.50
C ALA A 93 21.20 -5.24 11.01
N SER A 94 21.04 -5.05 9.70
CA SER A 94 20.91 -3.74 9.06
C SER A 94 19.96 -3.75 7.88
N TYR A 95 19.53 -2.55 7.46
CA TYR A 95 18.80 -2.38 6.20
C TYR A 95 19.66 -2.73 4.96
N GLY A 96 20.98 -2.71 5.09
CA GLY A 96 21.89 -3.16 4.03
C GLY A 96 21.80 -4.68 3.82
N ASP A 97 21.71 -5.45 4.91
CA ASP A 97 21.57 -6.91 4.84
C ASP A 97 20.23 -7.30 4.20
N VAL A 98 19.17 -6.53 4.49
CA VAL A 98 17.87 -6.71 3.81
C VAL A 98 18.00 -6.46 2.32
N LYS A 99 18.73 -5.40 1.91
CA LYS A 99 18.98 -5.12 0.49
C LYS A 99 19.72 -6.28 -0.18
N ASN A 100 20.80 -6.75 0.44
CA ASN A 100 21.62 -7.83 -0.11
C ASN A 100 20.83 -9.12 -0.22
N TRP A 101 20.04 -9.46 0.79
CA TRP A 101 19.18 -10.64 0.74
C TRP A 101 18.13 -10.58 -0.37
N LEU A 102 17.50 -9.41 -0.58
CA LEU A 102 16.54 -9.20 -1.67
C LEU A 102 17.21 -9.33 -3.05
N PHE A 103 18.47 -8.92 -3.16
CA PHE A 103 19.26 -9.09 -4.38
C PHE A 103 19.66 -10.55 -4.60
N GLU A 104 20.16 -11.26 -3.58
CA GLU A 104 20.61 -12.66 -3.70
C GLU A 104 19.46 -13.65 -3.95
N THR A 105 18.30 -13.42 -3.34
CA THR A 105 17.18 -14.39 -3.39
C THR A 105 16.22 -14.12 -4.55
N TYR A 106 16.04 -12.86 -4.93
CA TYR A 106 15.03 -12.46 -5.92
C TYR A 106 15.59 -11.56 -7.04
N GLU A 107 16.91 -11.31 -7.09
CA GLU A 107 17.55 -10.41 -8.05
C GLU A 107 16.94 -8.99 -8.07
N LEU A 108 16.36 -8.58 -6.95
CA LEU A 108 15.70 -7.27 -6.80
C LEU A 108 16.69 -6.23 -6.31
N ASP A 109 17.29 -5.45 -7.23
CA ASP A 109 18.06 -4.27 -6.84
C ASP A 109 17.14 -3.10 -6.47
N LEU A 110 16.87 -2.99 -5.17
CA LEU A 110 16.11 -1.90 -4.60
C LEU A 110 17.05 -0.87 -3.94
N PRO A 111 16.80 0.44 -4.13
CA PRO A 111 17.58 1.45 -3.43
C PRO A 111 17.31 1.39 -1.92
N TYR A 112 18.33 1.73 -1.13
CA TYR A 112 18.27 1.72 0.34
C TYR A 112 17.06 2.49 0.89
N SER A 113 16.72 3.63 0.27
CA SER A 113 15.55 4.44 0.66
C SER A 113 14.23 3.67 0.54
N THR A 114 14.09 2.84 -0.49
CA THR A 114 12.91 1.98 -0.66
C THR A 114 12.88 0.86 0.38
N VAL A 115 14.02 0.21 0.64
CA VAL A 115 14.12 -0.82 1.68
C VAL A 115 13.78 -0.25 3.06
N HIS A 116 14.37 0.89 3.42
CA HIS A 116 14.08 1.59 4.67
C HIS A 116 12.60 1.95 4.79
N ARG A 117 12.02 2.50 3.72
CA ARG A 117 10.60 2.88 3.69
C ARG A 117 9.69 1.67 3.91
N ILE A 118 9.96 0.57 3.23
CA ILE A 118 9.18 -0.68 3.35
C ILE A 118 9.30 -1.24 4.77
N VAL A 119 10.52 -1.47 5.26
CA VAL A 119 10.74 -2.12 6.56
C VAL A 119 10.24 -1.25 7.71
N ARG A 120 10.51 0.07 7.69
CA ARG A 120 10.17 0.97 8.80
C ARG A 120 8.73 1.44 8.79
N TYR A 121 8.19 1.88 7.64
CA TYR A 121 6.86 2.50 7.60
C TYR A 121 5.76 1.52 7.20
N GLU A 122 6.04 0.58 6.30
CA GLU A 122 5.03 -0.35 5.82
C GLU A 122 4.91 -1.60 6.70
N LEU A 123 6.04 -2.24 7.01
CA LEU A 123 6.10 -3.46 7.84
C LEU A 123 6.22 -3.15 9.33
N LYS A 124 6.54 -1.89 9.69
CA LYS A 124 6.71 -1.42 11.08
C LYS A 124 7.64 -2.29 11.94
N ALA A 125 8.58 -3.00 11.30
CA ALA A 125 9.51 -3.86 11.99
C ALA A 125 10.62 -3.03 12.64
N LYS A 126 10.99 -3.37 13.88
CA LYS A 126 12.11 -2.78 14.60
C LYS A 126 13.28 -3.74 14.55
N LEU A 127 14.31 -3.42 13.76
CA LEU A 127 15.56 -4.18 13.75
C LEU A 127 16.16 -4.17 15.16
N LYS A 128 16.47 -5.36 15.69
CA LYS A 128 17.07 -5.52 17.00
C LYS A 128 18.59 -5.37 16.86
N ILE A 129 19.04 -4.12 16.81
CA ILE A 129 20.46 -3.80 16.67
C ILE A 129 21.10 -3.78 18.07
N PRO A 130 22.23 -4.49 18.29
CA PRO A 130 23.00 -4.32 19.52
C PRO A 130 23.50 -2.87 19.61
N ARG A 131 23.56 -2.32 20.84
CA ARG A 131 24.11 -0.98 21.02
C ARG A 131 25.56 -0.98 20.52
N PRO A 132 25.97 -0.06 19.60
CA PRO A 132 27.34 0.02 19.15
C PRO A 132 28.27 0.23 20.35
N LEU A 133 29.34 -0.56 20.40
CA LEU A 133 30.34 -0.49 21.47
C LEU A 133 31.46 0.48 21.06
N PRO A 134 32.07 1.23 22.00
CA PRO A 134 33.23 2.06 21.72
C PRO A 134 34.39 1.22 21.18
N ILE A 135 35.13 1.75 20.20
CA ILE A 135 36.27 1.07 19.55
C ILE A 135 37.39 0.71 20.56
N GLN A 136 37.53 1.50 21.63
CA GLN A 136 38.55 1.31 22.67
C GLN A 136 38.08 0.42 23.84
N ARG A 137 37.00 -0.35 23.64
CA ARG A 137 36.48 -1.24 24.69
C ARG A 137 37.38 -2.47 24.79
N ASP A 138 38.18 -2.52 25.85
CA ASP A 138 38.95 -3.71 26.20
C ASP A 138 38.04 -4.77 26.85
N GLU A 139 37.95 -5.94 26.23
CA GLU A 139 37.11 -7.05 26.73
C GLU A 139 37.62 -7.59 28.07
N ALA A 140 38.93 -7.56 28.31
CA ALA A 140 39.54 -8.04 29.56
C ALA A 140 39.13 -7.16 30.74
N ALA A 141 39.20 -5.83 30.57
CA ALA A 141 38.80 -4.86 31.59
C ALA A 141 37.30 -4.93 31.92
N VAL A 142 36.45 -5.25 30.94
CA VAL A 142 35.00 -5.42 31.14
C VAL A 142 34.69 -6.67 31.98
N VAL A 143 35.42 -7.76 31.78
CA VAL A 143 35.23 -9.00 32.55
C VAL A 143 35.71 -8.82 33.99
N GLU A 144 36.83 -8.13 34.19
CA GLU A 144 37.37 -7.83 35.52
C GLU A 144 36.45 -6.90 36.31
N PHE A 145 35.94 -5.83 35.69
CA PHE A 145 34.96 -4.94 36.32
C PHE A 145 33.68 -5.67 36.75
N LYS A 146 33.17 -6.59 35.92
CA LYS A 146 31.98 -7.41 36.27
C LYS A 146 32.22 -8.33 37.47
N LYS A 147 33.44 -8.82 37.66
CA LYS A 147 33.80 -9.70 38.78
C LYS A 147 34.02 -8.92 40.08
N ASN A 148 34.59 -7.71 39.99
CA ASN A 148 35.01 -6.91 41.14
C ASN A 148 34.03 -5.81 41.54
N CYS A 149 32.86 -5.70 40.90
CA CYS A 149 31.86 -4.70 41.25
C CYS A 149 31.29 -4.97 42.66
N PRO A 150 31.43 -4.04 43.63
CA PRO A 150 30.79 -4.17 44.93
C PRO A 150 29.26 -4.05 44.77
N LYS A 151 28.51 -4.88 45.50
CA LYS A 151 27.04 -4.91 45.48
C LYS A 151 26.44 -3.67 46.13
#